data_AF-A0A662UKN9-F1
#
_entry.id   AF-A0A662UKN9-F1
#
_cell.length_a   1.000
_cell.length_b   1.000
_cell.length_c   1.000
_cell.angle_alpha   90.00
_cell.angle_beta   90.00
_cell.angle_gamma   90.00
#
_symmetry.space_group_name_H-M   'P 1'
#
loop_
_entity.id
_entity.type
_entity.pdbx_description
1 polymer ?
#
loop_
_entity_poly.entity_id
_entity_poly.type
_entity_poly.pdbx_seq_one_letter_code
_entity_poly.pdbx_strand_id
1 'polypeptide(L)'
;MRLEEFEEAMLESLGDLTDECKDICGEEGARPMLRLVEGVVYEGCDRCVIRALVDKLGIQSFSITYSDGRYGEYAYLETHVIEITDENAQIIPIEEFGEYLDELVEFGLLSEETAGLIREWINSLRREEGRGINN
;
A
#
# COMPACT_ATOMS: atom_id res chain seq x y z
N MET A 1 -4.12 -4.29 -11.06
CA MET A 1 -5.45 -4.28 -10.44
C MET A 1 -5.78 -2.86 -9.99
N ARG A 2 -7.06 -2.49 -9.98
CA ARG A 2 -7.53 -1.17 -9.52
C ARG A 2 -7.93 -1.18 -8.04
N LEU A 3 -8.08 0.00 -7.43
CA LEU A 3 -8.46 0.13 -6.02
C LEU A 3 -9.81 -0.53 -5.73
N GLU A 4 -10.79 -0.38 -6.61
CA GLU A 4 -12.12 -0.99 -6.43
C GLU A 4 -12.05 -2.52 -6.43
N GLU A 5 -11.19 -3.10 -7.27
CA GLU A 5 -10.95 -4.55 -7.30
C GLU A 5 -10.25 -5.04 -6.03
N PHE A 6 -9.38 -4.21 -5.45
CA PHE A 6 -8.74 -4.49 -4.16
C PHE A 6 -9.76 -4.43 -3.02
N GLU A 7 -10.66 -3.44 -3.01
CA GLU A 7 -11.76 -3.35 -2.04
C GLU A 7 -12.73 -4.53 -2.15
N GLU A 8 -13.08 -4.94 -3.37
CA GLU A 8 -13.92 -6.13 -3.62
C GLU A 8 -13.24 -7.40 -3.09
N ALA A 9 -11.95 -7.59 -3.36
CA ALA A 9 -11.19 -8.73 -2.84
C ALA A 9 -11.10 -8.73 -1.31
N MET A 10 -10.98 -7.54 -0.70
CA MET A 10 -10.99 -7.37 0.76
C MET A 10 -12.33 -7.80 1.36
N LEU A 11 -13.44 -7.39 0.73
CA LEU A 11 -14.78 -7.76 1.14
C LEU A 11 -15.03 -9.27 1.06
N GLU A 12 -14.61 -9.90 -0.04
CA GLU A 12 -14.76 -11.33 -0.27
C GLU A 12 -13.93 -12.17 0.71
N SER A 13 -12.77 -11.67 1.11
CA SER A 13 -11.83 -12.34 2.01
C SER A 13 -11.92 -11.88 3.47
N LEU A 14 -12.89 -11.05 3.83
CA LEU A 14 -12.86 -10.30 5.09
C LEU A 14 -12.71 -11.19 6.32
N GLY A 15 -13.45 -12.30 6.38
CA GLY A 15 -13.38 -13.25 7.49
C GLY A 15 -11.98 -13.83 7.68
N ASP A 16 -11.39 -14.35 6.59
CA ASP A 16 -10.03 -14.90 6.60
C ASP A 16 -9.01 -13.85 7.04
N LEU A 17 -9.12 -12.62 6.52
CA LEU A 17 -8.21 -11.52 6.82
C LEU A 17 -8.32 -11.10 8.30
N THR A 18 -9.54 -11.02 8.84
CA THR A 18 -9.74 -10.71 10.26
C THR A 18 -9.23 -11.81 11.19
N ASP A 19 -9.33 -13.08 10.77
CA ASP A 19 -8.80 -14.23 11.52
C ASP A 19 -7.27 -14.23 11.54
N GLU A 20 -6.63 -13.87 10.42
CA GLU A 20 -5.18 -13.66 10.35
C GLU A 20 -4.74 -12.49 11.25
N CYS A 21 -5.54 -11.43 11.29
CA CYS A 21 -5.30 -10.23 12.08
C CYS A 21 -5.86 -10.28 13.52
N LYS A 22 -6.31 -11.45 14.01
CA LYS A 22 -7.04 -11.56 15.28
C LYS A 22 -6.31 -10.98 16.50
N ASP A 23 -4.98 -11.10 16.52
CA ASP A 23 -4.14 -10.62 17.64
C ASP A 23 -4.12 -9.08 17.71
N ILE A 24 -4.47 -8.42 16.59
CA ILE A 24 -4.55 -6.96 16.46
C ILE A 24 -6.02 -6.50 16.51
N CYS A 25 -6.93 -7.21 15.84
CA CYS A 25 -8.36 -6.86 15.74
C CYS A 25 -9.18 -7.20 17.00
N GLY A 26 -8.64 -8.03 17.89
CA GLY A 26 -9.31 -8.47 19.11
C GLY A 26 -10.41 -9.51 18.89
N GLU A 27 -10.86 -10.16 19.98
CA GLU A 27 -11.82 -11.28 19.94
C GLU A 27 -13.22 -10.89 19.43
N GLU A 28 -13.60 -9.61 19.51
CA GLU A 28 -14.89 -9.13 19.00
C GLU A 28 -14.86 -8.75 17.51
N GLY A 29 -13.69 -8.85 16.85
CA GLY A 29 -13.52 -8.59 15.43
C GLY A 29 -13.89 -7.15 15.09
N ALA A 30 -12.96 -6.21 15.31
CA ALA A 30 -13.07 -4.91 14.67
C ALA A 30 -13.36 -5.13 13.17
N ARG A 31 -14.52 -4.66 12.70
CA ARG A 31 -14.89 -4.79 11.29
C ARG A 31 -14.06 -3.77 10.53
N PRO A 32 -13.13 -4.21 9.68
CA PRO A 32 -12.30 -3.30 8.94
C PRO A 32 -13.16 -2.36 8.09
N MET A 33 -12.68 -1.15 7.85
CA MET A 33 -13.32 -0.26 6.88
C MET A 33 -13.42 -0.95 5.52
N LEU A 34 -14.65 -1.07 5.03
CA LEU A 34 -14.95 -1.75 3.76
C LEU A 34 -14.63 -0.92 2.52
N ARG A 35 -14.34 0.37 2.73
CA ARG A 35 -13.94 1.30 1.67
C ARG A 35 -12.69 2.03 2.09
N LEU A 36 -11.73 2.03 1.18
CA LEU A 36 -10.48 2.72 1.31
C LEU A 36 -10.61 4.11 0.68
N VAL A 37 -10.43 5.11 1.52
CA VAL A 37 -10.41 6.52 1.17
C VAL A 37 -8.95 6.98 1.06
N GLU A 38 -8.65 7.71 -0.01
CA GLU A 38 -7.37 8.39 -0.25
C GLU A 38 -7.05 9.38 0.87
N GLY A 39 -5.77 9.45 1.27
CA GLY A 39 -5.30 10.37 2.32
C GLY A 39 -5.77 10.07 3.75
N VAL A 40 -6.54 8.99 3.96
CA VAL A 40 -6.84 8.46 5.28
C VAL A 40 -5.70 7.55 5.73
N VAL A 41 -5.27 7.72 6.98
CA VAL A 41 -4.30 6.85 7.63
C VAL A 41 -5.05 5.75 8.37
N TYR A 42 -4.74 4.51 8.01
CA TYR A 42 -5.28 3.29 8.63
C TYR A 42 -4.29 2.77 9.65
N GLU A 43 -4.78 2.39 10.83
CA GLU A 43 -3.97 1.90 11.95
C GLU A 43 -4.58 0.60 12.50
N GLY A 44 -3.79 -0.14 13.28
CA GLY A 44 -4.28 -1.35 13.98
C GLY A 44 -4.89 -2.39 13.05
N CYS A 45 -6.15 -2.75 13.28
CA CYS A 45 -6.84 -3.80 12.54
C CYS A 45 -6.95 -3.50 11.04
N ASP A 46 -7.29 -2.26 10.67
CA ASP A 46 -7.42 -1.86 9.26
C ASP A 46 -6.08 -2.01 8.52
N ARG A 47 -5.00 -1.49 9.11
CA ARG A 47 -3.64 -1.65 8.58
C ARG A 47 -3.25 -3.11 8.42
N CYS A 48 -3.57 -3.95 9.40
CA CYS A 48 -3.27 -5.38 9.32
C CYS A 48 -4.01 -6.04 8.17
N VAL A 49 -5.30 -5.76 8.01
CA VAL A 49 -6.12 -6.35 6.95
C VAL A 49 -5.65 -5.91 5.57
N ILE A 50 -5.30 -4.64 5.40
CA ILE A 50 -4.70 -4.12 4.15
C ILE A 50 -3.40 -4.88 3.84
N ARG A 51 -2.52 -5.04 4.84
CA ARG A 51 -1.26 -5.78 4.69
C ARG A 51 -1.48 -7.24 4.32
N ALA A 52 -2.33 -7.94 5.07
CA ALA A 52 -2.63 -9.34 4.84
C ALA A 52 -3.21 -9.55 3.43
N LEU A 53 -4.04 -8.62 2.93
CA LEU A 53 -4.57 -8.71 1.59
C LEU A 53 -3.52 -8.46 0.50
N VAL A 54 -2.64 -7.46 0.68
CA VAL A 54 -1.49 -7.23 -0.21
C VAL A 54 -0.65 -8.50 -0.34
N ASP A 55 -0.34 -9.14 0.80
CA ASP A 55 0.43 -10.38 0.84
C ASP A 55 -0.35 -11.56 0.20
N LYS A 56 -1.65 -11.71 0.51
CA LYS A 56 -2.53 -12.78 -0.04
C LYS A 56 -2.68 -12.70 -1.55
N LEU A 57 -2.80 -11.50 -2.11
CA LEU A 57 -2.93 -11.27 -3.55
C LEU A 57 -1.58 -11.27 -4.28
N GLY A 58 -0.46 -11.28 -3.55
CA GLY A 58 0.88 -11.21 -4.14
C GLY A 58 1.08 -9.91 -4.94
N ILE A 59 0.56 -8.80 -4.43
CA ILE A 59 0.71 -7.50 -5.08
C ILE A 59 2.19 -7.13 -5.13
N GLN A 60 2.63 -6.63 -6.29
CA GLN A 60 4.01 -6.20 -6.45
C GLN A 60 4.31 -5.05 -5.50
N SER A 61 5.36 -5.22 -4.69
CA SER A 61 5.74 -4.25 -3.67
C SER A 61 7.22 -3.90 -3.70
N PHE A 62 7.55 -2.75 -3.10
CA PHE A 62 8.89 -2.23 -2.95
C PHE A 62 9.14 -1.86 -1.50
N SER A 63 10.05 -2.60 -0.87
CA SER A 63 10.44 -2.43 0.53
C SER A 63 11.52 -1.36 0.69
N ILE A 64 11.40 -0.57 1.74
CA ILE A 64 12.37 0.46 2.11
C ILE A 64 12.62 0.50 3.62
N THR A 65 13.72 1.15 3.99
CA THR A 65 13.97 1.61 5.35
C THR A 65 14.08 3.12 5.30
N TYR A 66 13.24 3.83 6.06
CA TYR A 66 13.29 5.27 6.18
C TYR A 66 14.55 5.70 6.93
N SER A 67 14.92 6.97 6.82
CA SER A 67 16.12 7.54 7.48
C SER A 67 16.08 7.44 9.01
N ASP A 68 14.88 7.34 9.60
CA ASP A 68 14.68 7.15 11.04
C ASP A 68 14.74 5.68 11.49
N GLY A 69 14.98 4.74 10.56
CA GLY A 69 15.09 3.31 10.81
C GLY A 69 13.78 2.55 10.76
N ARG A 70 12.64 3.21 10.55
CA ARG A 70 11.35 2.51 10.35
C ARG A 70 11.33 1.76 9.03
N TYR A 71 10.60 0.66 8.98
CA TYR A 71 10.38 -0.08 7.74
C TYR A 71 9.12 0.44 7.03
N GLY A 72 9.21 0.50 5.70
CA GLY A 72 8.10 0.85 4.83
C GLY A 72 8.03 -0.08 3.63
N GLU A 73 6.84 -0.21 3.07
CA GLU A 73 6.58 -0.97 1.87
C GLU A 73 5.56 -0.22 1.02
N TYR A 74 5.84 -0.08 -0.27
CA TYR A 74 4.89 0.45 -1.23
C TYR A 74 4.36 -0.70 -2.07
N ALA A 75 3.05 -0.92 -2.08
CA ALA A 75 2.39 -1.88 -2.96
C ALA A 75 1.70 -1.15 -4.11
N TYR A 76 1.91 -1.63 -5.33
CA TYR A 76 1.42 -0.97 -6.54
C TYR A 76 0.03 -1.46 -6.95
N LEU A 77 -0.89 -0.53 -7.08
CA LEU A 77 -2.16 -0.68 -7.79
C LEU A 77 -2.11 0.19 -9.06
N GLU A 78 -2.86 -0.16 -10.10
CA GLU A 78 -2.85 0.53 -11.41
C GLU A 78 -3.02 2.05 -11.30
N THR A 79 -3.88 2.48 -10.36
CA THR A 79 -4.23 3.89 -10.14
C THR A 79 -3.73 4.45 -8.82
N HIS A 80 -3.19 3.60 -7.92
CA HIS A 80 -2.86 3.96 -6.55
C HIS A 80 -1.61 3.25 -6.04
N VAL A 81 -0.97 3.81 -5.03
CA VAL A 81 0.06 3.14 -4.24
C VAL A 81 -0.48 3.00 -2.83
N ILE A 82 -0.34 1.80 -2.28
CA ILE A 82 -0.56 1.57 -0.85
C ILE A 82 0.80 1.70 -0.17
N GLU A 83 0.98 2.69 0.69
CA GLU A 83 2.11 2.68 1.62
C GLU A 83 1.72 1.91 2.87
N ILE A 84 2.58 1.01 3.32
CA ILE A 84 2.43 0.23 4.54
C ILE A 84 3.71 0.37 5.36
N THR A 85 3.58 0.93 6.54
CA THR A 85 4.64 1.00 7.55
C THR A 85 4.33 0.02 8.68
N ASP A 86 5.19 -0.03 9.70
CA ASP A 86 4.97 -0.87 10.88
C ASP A 86 3.66 -0.51 11.61
N GLU A 87 3.30 0.78 11.64
CA GLU A 87 2.16 1.28 12.42
C GLU A 87 0.95 1.61 11.54
N ASN A 88 1.20 2.09 10.32
CA ASN A 88 0.18 2.76 9.50
C ASN A 88 0.12 2.17 8.09
N ALA A 89 -1.04 2.29 7.44
CA ALA A 89 -1.18 2.18 6.00
C ALA A 89 -1.91 3.40 5.43
N GLN A 90 -1.61 3.76 4.18
CA GLN A 90 -2.32 4.83 3.48
C GLN A 90 -2.42 4.56 1.97
N ILE A 91 -3.48 5.08 1.37
CA ILE A 91 -3.73 4.97 -0.08
C ILE A 91 -3.42 6.32 -0.71
N ILE A 92 -2.56 6.29 -1.72
CA ILE A 92 -2.04 7.48 -2.39
C ILE A 92 -2.34 7.36 -3.89
N PRO A 93 -3.02 8.32 -4.52
CA PRO A 93 -3.19 8.34 -5.97
C PRO A 93 -1.85 8.32 -6.69
N ILE A 94 -1.73 7.53 -7.75
CA ILE A 94 -0.45 7.42 -8.47
C ILE A 94 0.01 8.75 -9.09
N GLU A 95 -0.94 9.63 -9.40
CA GLU A 95 -0.69 10.97 -9.94
C GLU A 95 -0.04 11.89 -8.89
N GLU A 96 -0.37 11.69 -7.62
CA GLU A 96 0.12 12.49 -6.48
C GLU A 96 1.36 11.86 -5.82
N PHE A 97 1.62 10.58 -6.06
CA PHE A 97 2.71 9.84 -5.43
C PHE A 97 4.10 10.44 -5.70
N GLY A 98 4.28 11.10 -6.85
CA GLY A 98 5.52 11.81 -7.16
C GLY A 98 5.82 12.94 -6.19
N GLU A 99 4.81 13.76 -5.90
CA GLU A 99 4.86 14.90 -4.96
C GLU A 99 5.02 14.38 -3.52
N TYR A 100 4.28 13.32 -3.16
CA TYR A 100 4.44 12.65 -1.87
C TYR A 100 5.90 12.24 -1.58
N LEU A 101 6.59 11.64 -2.57
CA LEU A 101 8.00 11.29 -2.41
C LEU A 101 8.91 12.50 -2.26
N ASP A 102 8.60 13.63 -2.93
CA ASP A 102 9.37 14.87 -2.77
C ASP A 102 9.20 15.44 -1.36
N GLU A 103 7.99 15.40 -0.81
CA GLU A 103 7.74 15.80 0.59
C GLU A 103 8.54 14.95 1.57
N LEU A 104 8.55 13.62 1.40
CA LEU A 104 9.34 12.73 2.25
C LEU A 104 10.84 13.02 2.20
N VAL A 105 11.35 13.43 1.03
CA VAL A 105 12.74 13.87 0.88
C VAL A 105 12.98 15.21 1.57
N GLU A 106 12.06 16.17 1.40
CA GLU A 106 12.13 17.49 2.04
C GLU A 106 12.14 17.39 3.58
N PHE A 107 11.33 16.48 4.13
CA PHE A 107 11.30 16.20 5.57
C PHE A 107 12.48 15.34 6.06
N GLY A 108 13.37 14.91 5.16
CA GLY A 108 14.53 14.08 5.49
C GLY A 108 14.16 12.65 5.91
N LEU A 109 12.96 12.19 5.59
CA LEU A 109 12.51 10.81 5.84
C LEU A 109 13.04 9.85 4.77
N LEU A 110 13.22 10.34 3.54
CA LEU A 110 13.83 9.61 2.44
C LEU A 110 15.05 10.34 1.87
N SER A 111 16.00 9.59 1.33
CA SER A 111 17.06 10.15 0.49
C SER A 111 16.59 10.35 -0.94
N GLU A 112 17.16 11.31 -1.67
CA GLU A 112 16.90 11.50 -3.11
C GLU A 112 17.17 10.22 -3.92
N GLU A 113 18.22 9.47 -3.56
CA GLU A 113 18.56 8.20 -4.20
C GLU A 113 17.43 7.17 -4.02
N THR A 114 16.95 6.98 -2.80
CA THR A 114 15.85 6.05 -2.50
C THR A 114 14.57 6.48 -3.20
N ALA A 115 14.23 7.76 -3.18
CA ALA A 115 13.07 8.29 -3.91
C ALA A 115 13.19 8.04 -5.43
N GLY A 116 14.39 8.18 -5.99
CA GLY A 116 14.68 7.85 -7.38
C GLY A 116 14.41 6.38 -7.71
N LEU A 117 14.86 5.46 -6.85
CA LEU A 117 14.62 4.01 -7.03
C LEU A 117 13.13 3.66 -6.99
N ILE A 118 12.37 4.25 -6.07
CA ILE A 118 10.92 4.02 -5.97
C ILE A 118 10.21 4.53 -7.25
N ARG A 119 10.59 5.71 -7.74
CA ARG A 119 10.05 6.28 -9.00
C ARG A 119 10.36 5.41 -10.20
N GLU A 120 11.59 4.91 -10.30
CA GLU A 120 11.99 3.99 -11.37
C GLU A 120 11.18 2.69 -11.32
N TRP A 121 10.98 2.14 -10.13
CA TRP A 121 10.16 0.95 -9.92
C TRP A 121 8.72 1.17 -10.39
N ILE A 122 8.03 2.22 -9.94
CA ILE A 122 6.66 2.52 -10.41
C ILE A 122 6.59 2.72 -11.91
N ASN A 123 7.54 3.48 -12.47
CA ASN A 123 7.59 3.69 -13.91
C ASN A 123 7.84 2.40 -14.69
N SER A 124 8.54 1.42 -14.11
CA SER A 124 8.72 0.10 -14.71
C SER A 124 7.40 -0.66 -14.79
N LEU A 125 6.61 -0.67 -13.71
CA LEU A 125 5.31 -1.33 -13.63
C LEU A 125 4.31 -0.74 -14.63
N ARG A 126 4.19 0.58 -14.67
CA ARG A 126 3.31 1.29 -15.62
C ARG A 126 3.63 0.97 -17.09
N ARG A 127 4.91 0.77 -17.42
CA ARG A 127 5.32 0.38 -18.78
C ARG A 127 4.95 -1.05 -19.12
N GLU A 128 4.99 -1.96 -18.15
CA GLU A 128 4.59 -3.36 -18.35
C GLU A 128 3.09 -3.47 -18.63
N GLU A 129 2.26 -2.69 -17.91
CA GLU A 129 0.82 -2.61 -18.17
C GLU A 129 0.50 -2.07 -19.56
N GLY A 130 1.19 -1.00 -19.99
CA GLY A 130 1.05 -0.46 -21.35
C GLY A 130 1.50 -1.40 -22.47
N ARG A 131 2.36 -2.38 -22.17
CA ARG A 131 2.81 -3.41 -23.14
C ARG A 131 1.82 -4.56 -23.31
N GLY A 132 0.91 -4.78 -22.35
CA GLY A 132 -0.13 -5.81 -22.42
C GLY A 132 -1.23 -5.57 -23.47
N ILE A 133 -1.28 -4.39 -24.09
CA ILE A 133 -2.35 -3.99 -25.03
C ILE A 133 -2.00 -4.33 -26.50
N ASN A 134 -0.78 -4.81 -26.80
CA ASN A 134 -0.32 -5.08 -28.17
C ASN A 134 -0.07 -6.57 -28.49
N ASN A 135 -0.71 -7.52 -27.79
CA ASN A 135 -0.67 -8.95 -28.15
C ASN A 135 -2.08 -9.51 -28.40
#